data_AF-A0A409YMI8-F1
#
_entry.id   AF-A0A409YMI8-F1
#
_cell.length_a   1.000
_cell.length_b   1.000
_cell.length_c   1.000
_cell.angle_alpha   90.00
_cell.angle_beta   90.00
_cell.angle_gamma   90.00
#
_symmetry.space_group_name_H-M   'P 1'
#
loop_
_entity.id
_entity.type
_entity.pdbx_description
1 polymer ?
#
loop_
_entity_poly.entity_id
_entity_poly.type
_entity_poly.pdbx_seq_one_letter_code
_entity_poly.pdbx_strand_id
1 'polypeptide(L)'
;MGLSEPLTCGSPLCTTRLPSSPKRCKACRYRAYCDTLCQRADWPTHRLYCTPRSTLADHNKTVFAYNTKHQHLLFTIAHRLFRFEEEFRPLKGDDRLAFLKLSRSRFVHIKLREVENPAPGRWNRVGFLSAKLEDIRVLSNQRIQTITDRLEHRFPAFCFGLSIVDAQGFYSTISTVTHPFKWPTPEYGRPLTQRRAVDLIRLFERMHTLEAWEELAQRMREREAMQA
;
A
#
# COMPACT_ATOMS: atom_id res chain seq x y z
N MET A 1 1.13 1.85 23.45
CA MET A 1 0.25 0.82 22.84
C MET A 1 0.07 1.17 21.37
N GLY A 2 0.72 0.43 20.47
CA GLY A 2 0.69 0.72 19.03
C GLY A 2 -0.63 0.27 18.41
N LEU A 3 -1.47 1.23 18.03
CA LEU A 3 -2.67 0.98 17.21
C LEU A 3 -2.25 0.72 15.76
N SER A 4 -1.59 -0.41 15.49
CA SER A 4 -1.55 -0.93 14.13
C SER A 4 -2.90 -1.59 13.88
N GLU A 5 -3.80 -0.92 13.17
CA GLU A 5 -5.02 -1.57 12.71
C GLU A 5 -4.66 -2.86 11.96
N PRO A 6 -5.37 -3.96 12.19
CA PRO A 6 -5.01 -5.24 11.61
C PRO A 6 -5.21 -5.21 10.09
N LEU A 7 -4.18 -5.62 9.35
CA LEU A 7 -4.25 -5.81 7.91
C LEU A 7 -5.48 -6.67 7.55
N THR A 8 -6.10 -6.41 6.40
CA THR A 8 -7.25 -7.18 5.92
C THR A 8 -6.79 -8.40 5.12
N CYS A 9 -7.52 -9.51 5.25
CA CYS A 9 -7.27 -10.69 4.43
C CYS A 9 -7.49 -10.37 2.95
N GLY A 10 -6.61 -10.90 2.09
CA GLY A 10 -6.69 -10.70 0.64
C GLY A 10 -7.82 -11.44 -0.05
N SER A 11 -8.49 -12.38 0.63
CA SER A 11 -9.65 -13.09 0.09
C SER A 11 -10.89 -12.20 0.17
N PRO A 12 -11.63 -11.99 -0.95
CA PRO A 12 -12.81 -11.13 -0.96
C PRO A 12 -13.96 -11.66 -0.11
N LEU A 13 -13.97 -12.97 0.17
CA LEU A 13 -15.01 -13.63 0.97
C LEU A 13 -14.67 -13.69 2.47
N CYS A 14 -13.47 -13.25 2.87
CA CYS A 14 -13.02 -13.38 4.25
C CYS A 14 -13.28 -12.11 5.06
N THR A 15 -14.14 -12.20 6.06
CA THR A 15 -14.42 -11.11 7.00
C THR A 15 -13.44 -11.07 8.17
N THR A 16 -12.68 -12.14 8.42
CA THR A 16 -11.73 -12.27 9.53
C THR A 16 -10.61 -11.21 9.48
N ARG A 17 -10.21 -10.72 10.66
CA ARG A 17 -9.00 -9.92 10.84
C ARG A 17 -7.77 -10.80 10.65
N LEU A 18 -6.69 -10.27 10.05
CA LEU A 18 -5.47 -11.05 9.91
C LEU A 18 -4.83 -11.33 11.28
N PRO A 19 -4.23 -12.51 11.49
CA PRO A 19 -3.44 -12.77 12.68
C PRO A 19 -2.18 -11.88 12.68
N SER A 20 -1.49 -11.78 13.83
CA SER A 20 -0.26 -10.99 13.98
C SER A 20 0.83 -11.35 12.95
N SER A 21 0.86 -12.62 12.52
CA SER A 21 1.75 -13.13 11.46
C SER A 21 0.94 -13.80 10.35
N PRO A 22 0.40 -13.04 9.38
CA PRO A 22 -0.45 -13.59 8.34
C PRO A 22 0.33 -14.37 7.28
N LYS A 23 -0.32 -15.37 6.67
CA LYS A 23 0.29 -16.12 5.55
C LYS A 23 0.39 -15.21 4.33
N ARG A 24 1.60 -14.96 3.85
CA ARG A 24 1.83 -14.18 2.62
C ARG A 24 1.94 -15.10 1.41
N CYS A 25 1.49 -14.61 0.25
CA CYS A 25 1.74 -15.30 -1.01
C CYS A 25 3.24 -15.55 -1.19
N LYS A 26 3.66 -16.80 -1.38
CA LYS A 26 5.09 -17.16 -1.48
C LYS A 26 5.79 -16.48 -2.67
N ALA A 27 5.07 -16.29 -3.78
CA ALA A 27 5.60 -15.67 -4.99
C ALA A 27 5.76 -14.16 -4.84
N CYS A 28 4.66 -13.41 -4.66
CA CYS A 28 4.73 -11.95 -4.63
C CYS A 28 5.08 -11.38 -3.24
N ARG A 29 4.79 -12.10 -2.16
CA ARG A 29 4.93 -11.67 -0.75
C ARG A 29 4.11 -10.43 -0.35
N TYR A 30 3.32 -9.86 -1.27
CA TYR A 30 2.52 -8.66 -1.04
C TYR A 30 1.16 -8.97 -0.45
N ARG A 31 0.44 -9.95 -1.03
CA ARG A 31 -0.87 -10.36 -0.50
C ARG A 31 -0.72 -11.20 0.76
N ALA A 32 -1.48 -10.82 1.79
CA ALA A 32 -1.57 -11.50 3.06
C ALA A 32 -2.95 -12.16 3.21
N TYR A 33 -2.99 -13.35 3.79
CA TYR A 33 -4.17 -14.17 3.94
C TYR A 33 -4.25 -14.70 5.37
N CYS A 34 -5.49 -14.95 5.80
CA CYS A 34 -5.80 -15.55 7.09
C CYS A 34 -5.10 -16.92 7.21
N ASP A 35 -5.27 -17.73 6.17
CA ASP A 35 -4.76 -19.08 6.05
C ASP A 35 -4.59 -19.47 4.56
N THR A 36 -4.39 -20.76 4.30
CA THR A 36 -4.21 -21.30 2.95
C THR A 36 -5.53 -21.45 2.20
N LEU A 37 -6.68 -21.57 2.89
CA LEU A 37 -8.00 -21.62 2.27
C LEU A 37 -8.35 -20.25 1.66
N CYS A 38 -8.16 -19.18 2.44
CA CYS A 38 -8.24 -17.78 1.99
C CYS A 38 -7.38 -17.55 0.73
N GLN A 39 -6.14 -18.04 0.73
CA GLN A 39 -5.24 -17.91 -0.43
C GLN A 39 -5.75 -18.66 -1.66
N ARG A 40 -6.21 -19.91 -1.49
CA ARG A 40 -6.73 -20.73 -2.60
C ARG A 40 -8.00 -20.12 -3.19
N ALA A 41 -8.87 -19.57 -2.35
CA ALA A 41 -10.08 -18.87 -2.79
C ALA A 41 -9.79 -17.61 -3.61
N ASP A 42 -8.78 -16.79 -3.24
CA ASP A 42 -8.37 -15.62 -4.05
C ASP A 42 -7.54 -16.01 -5.28
N TRP A 43 -7.01 -17.24 -5.36
CA TRP A 43 -6.03 -17.63 -6.38
C TRP A 43 -6.50 -17.42 -7.83
N PRO A 44 -7.74 -17.77 -8.23
CA PRO A 44 -8.21 -17.57 -9.61
C PRO A 44 -8.03 -16.12 -10.09
N THR A 45 -8.29 -15.15 -9.22
CA THR A 45 -8.14 -13.72 -9.50
C THR A 45 -6.72 -13.22 -9.20
N HIS A 46 -6.07 -13.71 -8.14
CA HIS A 46 -4.73 -13.29 -7.75
C HIS A 46 -3.68 -13.66 -8.79
N ARG A 47 -3.73 -14.88 -9.34
CA ARG A 47 -2.71 -15.40 -10.26
C ARG A 47 -2.55 -14.56 -11.51
N LEU A 48 -3.63 -13.95 -11.99
CA LEU A 48 -3.63 -13.07 -13.18
C LEU A 48 -2.72 -11.84 -13.00
N TYR A 49 -2.47 -11.46 -11.75
CA TYR A 49 -1.78 -10.24 -11.39
C TYR A 49 -0.63 -10.48 -10.40
N CYS A 50 -0.33 -11.75 -10.10
CA CYS A 50 0.69 -12.12 -9.14
C CYS A 50 2.07 -12.08 -9.79
N THR A 51 2.80 -10.98 -9.60
CA THR A 51 4.19 -10.88 -10.04
C THR A 51 5.14 -11.44 -8.98
N PRO A 52 5.97 -12.46 -9.28
CA PRO A 52 6.96 -12.96 -8.34
C PRO A 52 7.91 -11.85 -7.89
N ARG A 53 8.24 -11.81 -6.59
CA ARG A 53 9.13 -10.78 -6.06
C ARG A 53 10.55 -10.88 -6.64
N SER A 54 10.98 -12.07 -7.04
CA SER A 54 12.29 -12.30 -7.65
C SER A 54 12.47 -11.57 -8.98
N THR A 55 11.41 -11.46 -9.79
CA THR A 55 11.46 -10.86 -11.12
C THR A 55 11.31 -9.34 -11.12
N LEU A 56 11.03 -8.74 -9.96
CA LEU A 56 10.86 -7.29 -9.85
C LEU A 56 12.21 -6.57 -9.84
N ALA A 57 12.28 -5.47 -10.60
CA ALA A 57 13.34 -4.49 -10.49
C ALA A 57 13.45 -3.94 -9.04
N ASP A 58 14.64 -3.45 -8.66
CA ASP A 58 14.89 -2.98 -7.29
C ASP A 58 13.97 -1.82 -6.90
N HIS A 59 13.74 -0.88 -7.81
CA HIS A 59 12.74 0.20 -7.69
C HIS A 59 11.36 -0.33 -7.25
N ASN A 60 10.83 -1.32 -7.99
CA ASN A 60 9.51 -1.89 -7.69
C ASN A 60 9.49 -2.62 -6.34
N LYS A 61 10.57 -3.34 -6.00
CA LYS A 61 10.70 -3.98 -4.69
C LYS A 61 10.63 -2.93 -3.56
N THR A 62 11.26 -1.77 -3.74
CA THR A 62 11.30 -0.68 -2.76
C THR A 62 9.94 -0.03 -2.59
N VAL A 63 9.31 0.35 -3.70
CA VAL A 63 7.96 0.90 -3.74
C VAL A 63 6.94 -0.02 -3.08
N PHE A 64 6.98 -1.33 -3.37
CA PHE A 64 6.03 -2.26 -2.76
C PHE A 64 6.30 -2.52 -1.27
N ALA A 65 7.57 -2.49 -0.84
CA ALA A 65 7.91 -2.56 0.58
C ALA A 65 7.34 -1.34 1.33
N TYR A 66 7.50 -0.15 0.77
CA TYR A 66 6.94 1.09 1.31
C TYR A 66 5.41 1.03 1.38
N ASN A 67 4.74 0.69 0.27
CA ASN A 67 3.29 0.54 0.23
C ASN A 67 2.76 -0.46 1.26
N THR A 68 3.45 -1.59 1.46
CA THR A 68 3.05 -2.59 2.46
C THR A 68 3.20 -2.04 3.88
N LYS A 69 4.28 -1.31 4.15
CA LYS A 69 4.58 -0.75 5.48
C LYS A 69 3.58 0.35 5.87
N HIS A 70 3.18 1.19 4.92
CA HIS A 70 2.32 2.36 5.18
C HIS A 70 0.86 2.19 4.71
N GLN A 71 0.44 0.95 4.40
CA GLN A 71 -0.85 0.67 3.75
C GLN A 71 -2.04 1.39 4.40
N HIS A 72 -2.18 1.33 5.73
CA HIS A 72 -3.31 1.93 6.45
C HIS A 72 -3.40 3.46 6.29
N LEU A 73 -2.25 4.13 6.36
CA LEU A 73 -2.20 5.58 6.20
C LEU A 73 -2.44 5.99 4.74
N LEU A 74 -1.94 5.19 3.79
CA LEU A 74 -2.25 5.38 2.37
C LEU A 74 -3.75 5.21 2.08
N PHE A 75 -4.42 4.25 2.73
CA PHE A 75 -5.87 4.11 2.66
C PHE A 75 -6.59 5.33 3.20
N THR A 76 -6.17 5.85 4.35
CA THR A 76 -6.73 7.08 4.91
C THR A 76 -6.61 8.26 3.94
N ILE A 77 -5.44 8.40 3.28
CA ILE A 77 -5.22 9.39 2.23
C ILE A 77 -6.19 9.15 1.06
N ALA A 78 -6.35 7.91 0.59
CA ALA A 78 -7.24 7.58 -0.52
C ALA A 78 -8.70 7.91 -0.21
N HIS A 79 -9.23 7.49 0.94
CA HIS A 79 -10.59 7.82 1.37
C HIS A 79 -10.83 9.33 1.33
N ARG A 80 -9.86 10.14 1.78
CA ARG A 80 -9.96 11.60 1.75
C ARG A 80 -9.86 12.19 0.35
N LEU A 81 -8.90 11.77 -0.46
CA LEU A 81 -8.72 12.29 -1.82
C LEU A 81 -9.89 11.95 -2.75
N PHE A 82 -10.51 10.78 -2.55
CA PHE A 82 -11.74 10.41 -3.26
C PHE A 82 -13.01 10.97 -2.63
N ARG A 83 -12.91 11.67 -1.48
CA ARG A 83 -14.08 12.13 -0.70
C ARG A 83 -15.10 11.00 -0.47
N PHE A 84 -14.57 9.82 -0.16
CA PHE A 84 -15.33 8.58 -0.22
C PHE A 84 -16.49 8.57 0.78
N GLU A 85 -16.26 9.09 1.98
CA GLU A 85 -17.29 9.16 3.02
C GLU A 85 -18.39 10.17 2.68
N GLU A 86 -18.05 11.23 1.94
CA GLU A 86 -18.96 12.29 1.57
C GLU A 86 -19.79 11.93 0.33
N GLU A 87 -19.18 11.26 -0.65
CA GLU A 87 -19.78 11.03 -1.96
C GLU A 87 -20.27 9.60 -2.19
N PHE A 88 -19.74 8.60 -1.47
CA PHE A 88 -19.98 7.18 -1.78
C PHE A 88 -20.36 6.32 -0.56
N ARG A 89 -20.73 6.92 0.58
CA ARG A 89 -21.06 6.22 1.84
C ARG A 89 -22.35 5.38 1.86
N PRO A 90 -23.22 5.38 0.85
CA PRO A 90 -24.15 4.27 0.72
C PRO A 90 -23.49 3.09 -0.02
N LEU A 91 -22.51 3.33 -0.89
CA LEU A 91 -21.91 2.42 -1.90
C LEU A 91 -22.92 1.41 -2.46
N LYS A 92 -24.12 1.90 -2.76
CA LYS A 92 -25.26 1.13 -3.24
C LYS A 92 -25.78 1.77 -4.52
N GLY A 93 -26.45 0.99 -5.36
CA GLY A 93 -27.07 1.48 -6.59
C GLY A 93 -26.12 2.34 -7.42
N ASP A 94 -26.52 3.58 -7.68
CA ASP A 94 -25.78 4.54 -8.50
C ASP A 94 -24.42 4.94 -7.90
N ASP A 95 -24.28 5.01 -6.57
CA ASP A 95 -23.01 5.35 -5.92
C ASP A 95 -21.93 4.33 -6.23
N ARG A 96 -22.33 3.06 -6.37
CA ARG A 96 -21.41 1.97 -6.72
C ARG A 96 -20.85 2.18 -8.13
N LEU A 97 -21.72 2.50 -9.08
CA LEU A 97 -21.34 2.75 -10.48
C LEU A 97 -20.54 4.04 -10.60
N ALA A 98 -20.93 5.09 -9.87
CA ALA A 98 -20.21 6.36 -9.81
C ALA A 98 -18.79 6.18 -9.25
N PHE A 99 -18.64 5.48 -8.12
CA PHE A 99 -17.32 5.20 -7.56
C PHE A 99 -16.47 4.32 -8.48
N LEU A 100 -17.06 3.29 -9.09
CA LEU A 100 -16.33 2.46 -10.06
C LEU A 100 -15.86 3.30 -11.26
N LYS A 101 -16.71 4.16 -11.82
CA LYS A 101 -16.34 5.07 -12.92
C LYS A 101 -15.22 6.03 -12.51
N LEU A 102 -15.30 6.61 -11.31
CA LEU A 102 -14.28 7.51 -10.79
C LEU A 102 -12.95 6.78 -10.56
N SER A 103 -12.96 5.62 -9.90
CA SER A 103 -11.76 4.81 -9.65
C SER A 103 -11.10 4.25 -10.92
N ARG A 104 -11.86 4.06 -12.01
CA ARG A 104 -11.31 3.66 -13.33
C ARG A 104 -10.63 4.81 -14.08
N SER A 105 -11.01 6.05 -13.79
CA SER A 105 -10.46 7.24 -14.44
C SER A 105 -9.36 7.92 -13.64
N ARG A 106 -9.26 7.62 -12.34
CA ARG A 106 -8.30 8.27 -11.43
C ARG A 106 -7.68 7.29 -10.44
N PHE A 107 -6.46 7.60 -10.02
CA PHE A 107 -5.74 6.83 -9.00
C PHE A 107 -5.02 7.76 -8.03
N VAL A 108 -4.65 7.25 -6.85
CA VAL A 108 -3.85 8.01 -5.89
C VAL A 108 -2.38 7.89 -6.27
N HIS A 109 -1.78 8.99 -6.74
CA HIS A 109 -0.36 9.06 -7.02
C HIS A 109 0.40 9.47 -5.77
N ILE A 110 1.22 8.56 -5.25
CA ILE A 110 2.15 8.77 -4.14
C ILE A 110 3.54 9.04 -4.73
N LYS A 111 4.07 10.23 -4.47
CA LYS A 111 5.47 10.56 -4.77
C LYS A 111 6.32 10.28 -3.55
N LEU A 112 7.41 9.58 -3.79
CA LEU A 112 8.42 9.22 -2.80
C LEU A 112 9.73 9.87 -3.19
N ARG A 113 10.51 10.34 -2.24
CA ARG A 113 11.89 10.80 -2.47
C ARG A 113 12.88 9.78 -1.95
N GLU A 114 14.04 9.67 -2.57
CA GLU A 114 15.13 8.88 -2.01
C GLU A 114 15.62 9.48 -0.69
N VAL A 115 16.07 8.61 0.21
CA VAL A 115 16.65 8.99 1.50
C VAL A 115 18.14 8.70 1.45
N GLU A 116 18.94 9.73 1.69
CA GLU A 116 20.39 9.59 1.80
C GLU A 116 20.74 8.77 3.05
N ASN A 117 21.68 7.83 2.92
CA ASN A 117 22.13 6.94 4.00
C ASN A 117 20.96 6.28 4.77
N PRO A 118 20.10 5.50 4.08
CA PRO A 118 18.90 4.97 4.70
C PRO A 118 19.24 3.92 5.76
N ALA A 119 18.49 3.92 6.86
CA ALA A 119 18.56 2.85 7.86
C ALA A 119 18.31 1.47 7.21
N PRO A 120 18.76 0.37 7.86
CA PRO A 120 18.50 -0.97 7.37
C PRO A 120 17.01 -1.20 7.07
N GLY A 121 16.73 -1.93 5.99
CA GLY A 121 15.37 -2.19 5.55
C GLY A 121 15.01 -1.44 4.27
N ARG A 122 14.27 -2.13 3.41
CA ARG A 122 14.04 -1.65 2.04
C ARG A 122 13.09 -0.45 1.97
N TRP A 123 12.09 -0.40 2.84
CA TRP A 123 11.13 0.72 2.87
C TRP A 123 11.78 2.03 3.36
N ASN A 124 12.86 1.96 4.14
CA ASN A 124 13.60 3.14 4.64
C ASN A 124 14.42 3.85 3.55
N ARG A 125 14.57 3.25 2.36
CA ARG A 125 15.29 3.86 1.22
C ARG A 125 14.58 5.07 0.62
N VAL A 126 13.31 5.25 0.96
CA VAL A 126 12.45 6.31 0.43
C VAL A 126 11.60 6.90 1.53
N GLY A 127 11.24 8.16 1.39
CA GLY A 127 10.33 8.86 2.29
C GLY A 127 9.16 9.48 1.54
N PHE A 128 8.05 9.66 2.24
CA PHE A 128 6.86 10.33 1.70
C PHE A 128 7.15 11.76 1.27
N LEU A 129 6.88 12.09 0.01
CA LEU A 129 6.93 13.47 -0.47
C LEU A 129 5.52 14.07 -0.53
N SER A 130 4.64 13.46 -1.32
CA SER A 130 3.27 13.97 -1.53
C SER A 130 2.32 12.89 -2.02
N ALA A 131 1.02 13.18 -1.94
CA ALA A 131 -0.04 12.36 -2.49
C ALA A 131 -1.09 13.24 -3.15
N LYS A 132 -1.56 12.84 -4.33
CA LYS A 132 -2.66 13.50 -5.03
C LYS A 132 -3.48 12.52 -5.85
N LEU A 133 -4.68 12.92 -6.22
CA LEU A 133 -5.47 12.20 -7.20
C LEU A 133 -4.98 12.58 -8.60
N GLU A 134 -4.66 11.60 -9.43
CA GLU A 134 -4.11 11.79 -10.78
C GLU A 134 -4.99 11.07 -11.81
N ASP A 135 -5.03 11.60 -13.03
CA ASP A 135 -5.75 10.99 -14.14
C ASP A 135 -5.05 9.70 -14.60
N ILE A 136 -5.80 8.63 -14.82
CA ILE A 136 -5.23 7.33 -15.22
C ILE A 136 -4.52 7.39 -16.57
N ARG A 137 -4.82 8.38 -17.42
CA ARG A 137 -4.21 8.58 -18.75
C ARG A 137 -2.72 8.93 -18.70
N VAL A 138 -2.17 9.30 -17.52
CA VAL A 138 -0.72 9.44 -17.36
C VAL A 138 0.01 8.08 -17.42
N LEU A 139 -0.73 6.97 -17.37
CA LEU A 139 -0.20 5.62 -17.49
C LEU A 139 -0.29 5.12 -18.93
N SER A 140 0.54 4.14 -19.28
CA SER A 140 0.46 3.46 -20.58
C SER A 140 -0.87 2.69 -20.76
N ASN A 141 -1.39 2.63 -21.99
CA ASN A 141 -2.66 1.95 -22.32
C ASN A 141 -2.77 0.51 -21.75
N GLN A 142 -1.71 -0.29 -21.89
CA GLN A 142 -1.67 -1.65 -21.33
C GLN A 142 -1.89 -1.68 -19.81
N ARG A 143 -1.31 -0.70 -19.09
CA ARG A 143 -1.42 -0.57 -17.64
C ARG A 143 -2.78 -0.04 -17.23
N ILE A 144 -3.38 0.86 -18.01
CA ILE A 144 -4.77 1.31 -17.82
C ILE A 144 -5.73 0.12 -17.86
N GLN A 145 -5.62 -0.75 -18.87
CA GLN A 145 -6.46 -1.94 -18.99
C GLN A 145 -6.28 -2.87 -17.78
N THR A 146 -5.02 -3.17 -17.43
CA THR A 146 -4.71 -4.05 -16.30
C THR A 146 -5.28 -3.51 -14.98
N ILE A 147 -5.19 -2.20 -14.74
CA ILE A 147 -5.73 -1.57 -13.52
C ILE A 147 -7.25 -1.59 -13.53
N THR A 148 -7.85 -1.28 -14.68
CA THR A 148 -9.31 -1.30 -14.86
C THR A 148 -9.87 -2.67 -14.53
N ASP A 149 -9.31 -3.74 -15.10
CA ASP A 149 -9.73 -5.11 -14.83
C ASP A 149 -9.59 -5.42 -13.33
N ARG A 150 -8.47 -5.04 -12.70
CA ARG A 150 -8.25 -5.26 -11.26
C ARG A 150 -9.28 -4.55 -10.39
N LEU A 151 -9.64 -3.32 -10.72
CA LEU A 151 -10.62 -2.54 -9.96
C LEU A 151 -12.02 -3.16 -10.06
N GLU A 152 -12.41 -3.65 -11.23
CA GLU A 152 -13.69 -4.34 -11.41
C GLU A 152 -13.75 -5.66 -10.64
N HIS A 153 -12.73 -6.51 -10.80
CA HIS A 153 -12.70 -7.83 -10.19
C HIS A 153 -12.52 -7.79 -8.67
N ARG A 154 -11.98 -6.69 -8.12
CA ARG A 154 -11.71 -6.53 -6.69
C ARG A 154 -12.54 -5.42 -6.04
N PHE A 155 -13.63 -5.03 -6.67
CA PHE A 155 -14.46 -3.94 -6.19
C PHE A 155 -15.04 -4.22 -4.77
N PRO A 156 -15.06 -3.23 -3.86
CA PRO A 156 -14.48 -1.90 -4.02
C PRO A 156 -12.98 -1.88 -3.76
N ALA A 157 -12.24 -1.10 -4.55
CA ALA A 157 -10.79 -1.01 -4.47
C ALA A 157 -10.27 0.38 -4.83
N PHE A 158 -9.12 0.73 -4.27
CA PHE A 158 -8.32 1.87 -4.73
C PHE A 158 -7.12 1.40 -5.55
N CYS A 159 -6.75 2.18 -6.56
CA CYS A 159 -5.46 2.07 -7.22
C CYS A 159 -4.51 3.12 -6.66
N PHE A 160 -3.32 2.67 -6.25
CA PHE A 160 -2.19 3.50 -5.87
C PHE A 160 -1.12 3.40 -6.94
N GLY A 161 -0.70 4.54 -7.48
CA GLY A 161 0.50 4.65 -8.29
C GLY A 161 1.60 5.24 -7.43
N LEU A 162 2.78 4.65 -7.44
CA LEU A 162 3.90 5.08 -6.63
C LEU A 162 5.11 5.34 -7.54
N SER A 163 5.76 6.48 -7.36
CA SER A 163 6.97 6.85 -8.09
C SER A 163 8.03 7.36 -7.14
N ILE A 164 9.27 6.93 -7.33
CA ILE A 164 10.43 7.55 -6.71
C ILE A 164 10.85 8.73 -7.59
N VAL A 165 10.92 9.92 -7.00
CA VAL A 165 11.32 11.15 -7.70
C VAL A 165 12.77 11.51 -7.40
N ASP A 166 13.44 12.11 -8.38
CA ASP A 166 14.76 12.71 -8.22
C ASP A 166 14.70 14.05 -7.45
N ALA A 167 15.86 14.69 -7.27
CA ALA A 167 15.99 15.97 -6.58
C ALA A 167 15.19 17.11 -7.24
N GLN A 168 14.94 17.00 -8.55
CA GLN A 168 14.16 17.97 -9.33
C GLN A 168 12.65 17.62 -9.33
N GLY A 169 12.26 16.48 -8.74
CA GLY A 169 10.88 16.03 -8.64
C GLY A 169 10.38 15.25 -9.85
N PHE A 170 11.25 14.89 -10.79
CA PHE A 170 10.93 14.05 -11.94
C PHE A 170 10.97 12.57 -11.58
N TYR A 171 10.21 11.76 -12.30
CA TYR A 171 10.22 10.30 -12.16
C TYR A 171 10.10 9.66 -13.53
N SER A 172 10.76 8.52 -13.71
CA SER A 172 10.74 7.77 -14.97
C SER A 172 9.62 6.74 -15.03
N THR A 173 9.14 6.23 -13.88
CA THR A 173 8.16 5.14 -13.84
C THR A 173 7.17 5.29 -12.68
N ILE A 174 5.96 4.73 -12.88
CA ILE A 174 4.92 4.59 -11.84
C ILE A 174 4.62 3.11 -11.64
N SER A 175 4.93 2.57 -10.46
CA SER A 175 4.50 1.22 -10.07
C SER A 175 3.09 1.29 -9.52
N THR A 176 2.21 0.37 -9.90
CA THR A 176 0.80 0.42 -9.49
C THR A 176 0.41 -0.76 -8.61
N VAL A 177 -0.38 -0.48 -7.58
CA VAL A 177 -0.93 -1.46 -6.62
C VAL A 177 -2.43 -1.22 -6.48
N THR A 178 -3.22 -2.28 -6.63
CA THR A 178 -4.66 -2.23 -6.38
C THR A 178 -4.97 -2.88 -5.04
N HIS A 179 -5.56 -2.13 -4.12
CA HIS A 179 -5.97 -2.63 -2.82
C HIS A 179 -7.50 -2.62 -2.69
N PRO A 180 -8.15 -3.81 -2.60
CA PRO A 180 -9.54 -3.89 -2.19
C PRO A 180 -9.69 -3.47 -0.73
N PHE A 181 -10.89 -3.01 -0.39
CA PHE A 181 -11.27 -2.73 0.98
C PHE A 181 -12.67 -3.26 1.28
N LYS A 182 -12.99 -3.37 2.57
CA LYS A 182 -14.27 -3.90 3.04
C LYS A 182 -15.28 -2.78 3.19
N TRP A 183 -16.52 -3.05 2.79
CA TRP A 183 -17.63 -2.11 2.86
C TRP A 183 -18.99 -2.81 3.07
N PRO A 184 -19.93 -2.24 3.85
CA PRO A 184 -19.73 -1.13 4.79
C PRO A 184 -18.82 -1.58 5.92
N THR A 185 -17.93 -0.70 6.37
CA THR A 185 -17.05 -1.02 7.50
C THR A 185 -17.72 -0.48 8.75
N PRO A 186 -18.11 -1.31 9.73
CA PRO A 186 -18.84 -0.84 10.91
C PRO A 186 -18.00 0.07 11.82
N GLU A 187 -16.68 0.12 11.62
CA GLU A 187 -15.72 0.63 12.60
C GLU A 187 -14.60 1.51 12.03
N TYR A 188 -14.61 1.91 10.74
CA TYR A 188 -13.71 2.99 10.35
C TYR A 188 -14.22 4.26 11.04
N GLY A 189 -13.64 4.55 12.21
CA GLY A 189 -13.78 5.84 12.86
C GLY A 189 -13.51 6.92 11.83
N ARG A 190 -14.10 8.12 12.02
CA ARG A 190 -13.99 9.24 11.06
C ARG A 190 -12.58 9.29 10.47
N PRO A 191 -12.39 9.13 9.15
CA PRO A 191 -11.06 9.03 8.57
C PRO A 191 -10.24 10.23 9.03
N LEU A 192 -8.96 10.04 9.34
CA LEU A 192 -8.11 11.17 9.72
C LEU A 192 -8.17 12.24 8.62
N THR A 193 -7.95 13.50 9.01
CA THR A 193 -7.73 14.53 8.00
C THR A 193 -6.48 14.17 7.19
N GLN A 194 -6.44 14.52 5.91
CA GLN A 194 -5.29 14.22 5.05
C GLN A 194 -3.98 14.74 5.67
N ARG A 195 -4.00 15.96 6.24
CA ARG A 195 -2.86 16.53 6.96
C ARG A 195 -2.39 15.64 8.10
N ARG A 196 -3.30 15.18 8.97
CA ARG A 196 -2.95 14.27 10.08
C ARG A 196 -2.40 12.93 9.58
N ALA A 197 -2.95 12.37 8.50
CA ALA A 197 -2.44 11.13 7.92
C ALA A 197 -1.00 11.31 7.39
N VAL A 198 -0.72 12.42 6.70
CA VAL A 198 0.64 12.75 6.22
C VAL A 198 1.61 12.96 7.38
N ASP A 199 1.20 13.70 8.41
CA ASP A 199 2.02 13.96 9.60
C ASP A 199 2.37 12.65 10.32
N LEU A 200 1.42 11.71 10.41
CA LEU A 200 1.65 10.37 10.97
C LEU A 200 2.60 9.52 10.13
N ILE A 201 2.50 9.55 8.79
CA ILE A 201 3.46 8.83 7.93
C ILE A 201 4.87 9.31 8.24
N ARG A 202 5.08 10.63 8.22
CA ARG A 202 6.39 11.25 8.49
C ARG A 202 6.89 10.99 9.91
N LEU A 203 6.00 10.90 10.89
CA LEU A 203 6.35 10.52 12.26
C LEU A 203 6.83 9.07 12.32
N PHE A 204 6.06 8.13 11.76
CA PHE A 204 6.43 6.71 11.76
C PHE A 204 7.70 6.42 10.97
N GLU A 205 7.93 7.10 9.85
CA GLU A 205 9.20 7.00 9.11
C GLU A 205 10.40 7.36 9.99
N ARG A 206 10.32 8.46 10.74
CA ARG A 206 11.37 8.87 11.68
C ARG A 206 11.57 7.85 12.81
N MET A 207 10.47 7.41 13.43
CA MET A 207 10.54 6.41 14.51
C MET A 207 11.20 5.10 14.03
N HIS A 208 10.76 4.56 12.89
CA HIS A 208 11.33 3.32 12.37
C HIS A 208 12.77 3.44 11.91
N THR A 209 13.18 4.63 11.46
CA THR A 209 14.59 4.92 11.16
C THR A 209 15.43 4.81 12.43
N LEU A 210 14.97 5.41 13.54
CA LEU A 210 15.67 5.34 14.84
C LEU A 210 15.74 3.89 15.37
N GLU A 211 14.61 3.18 15.40
CA GLU A 211 14.55 1.77 15.84
C GLU A 211 15.54 0.88 15.05
N ALA A 212 15.60 1.06 13.72
CA ALA A 212 16.49 0.27 12.87
C ALA A 212 17.98 0.57 13.11
N TRP A 213 18.33 1.82 13.43
CA TRP A 213 19.71 2.18 13.81
C TRP A 213 20.10 1.62 15.17
N GLU A 214 19.19 1.66 16.14
CA GLU A 214 19.40 1.06 17.47
C GLU A 214 19.64 -0.45 17.36
N GLU A 215 18.83 -1.17 16.59
CA GLU A 215 19.02 -2.60 16.32
C GLU A 215 20.37 -2.89 15.67
N LEU A 216 20.80 -2.07 14.71
CA LEU A 216 22.09 -2.23 14.04
C LEU A 216 23.25 -2.03 15.02
N ALA A 217 23.19 -0.95 15.82
CA ALA A 217 24.19 -0.65 16.82
C ALA A 217 24.30 -1.78 17.86
N GLN A 218 23.16 -2.35 18.27
CA GLN A 218 23.13 -3.50 19.18
C GLN A 218 23.83 -4.72 18.58
N ARG A 219 23.54 -5.07 17.33
CA ARG A 219 24.21 -6.19 16.64
C ARG A 219 25.72 -5.98 16.47
N MET A 220 26.16 -4.74 16.28
CA MET A 220 27.59 -4.43 16.20
C MET A 220 28.28 -4.67 17.55
N ARG A 221 27.70 -4.18 18.65
CA ARG A 221 28.20 -4.45 20.01
C ARG A 221 28.27 -5.94 20.33
N GLU A 222 27.25 -6.70 19.97
CA GLU A 222 27.22 -8.16 20.18
C GLU A 222 28.33 -8.88 19.39
N ARG A 223 28.63 -8.43 18.17
CA ARG A 223 29.72 -9.01 17.36
C ARG A 223 31.10 -8.71 17.93
N GLU A 224 31.32 -7.48 18.38
CA GLU A 224 32.57 -7.08 19.04
C GLU A 224 32.79 -7.89 20.32
N ALA A 225 31.75 -8.09 21.13
CA ALA A 225 31.80 -8.89 22.35
C ALA A 225 32.07 -10.39 22.11
N MET A 226 31.71 -10.94 20.94
CA MET A 226 32.03 -12.33 20.58
C MET A 226 33.46 -12.51 20.04
N GLN A 227 34.13 -11.41 19.66
CA GLN A 227 35.48 -11.43 19.10
C GLN A 227 36.57 -11.07 20.13
N ALA A 228 36.17 -10.49 21.26
CA ALA A 228 37.01 -10.23 22.43
C ALA A 228 37.06 -11.43 23.37
#